data_AF-A0AA41V3B5-F1
#
_entry.id   AF-A0AA41V3B5-F1
#
_cell.length_a   1.000
_cell.length_b   1.000
_cell.length_c   1.000
_cell.angle_alpha   90.00
_cell.angle_beta   90.00
_cell.angle_gamma   90.00
#
_symmetry.space_group_name_H-M   'P 1'
#
loop_
_entity.id
_entity.type
_entity.pdbx_description
1 polymer ?
#
loop_
_entity_poly.entity_id
_entity_poly.type
_entity_poly.pdbx_seq_one_letter_code
_entity_poly.pdbx_strand_id
1 'polypeptide(L)'
;MNIPAVESLIQTIRGSSTTIGSQNVTLTCNEFCRASERKNIAGCHKALLQLTREFYHVKDVFKKIIEIEHKIIYFATKPHA
;
A
#
# COMPACT_ATOMS: atom_id res chain seq x y z
N MET A 1 16.79 7.37 11.63
CA MET A 1 15.73 7.57 10.61
C MET A 1 15.55 9.07 10.41
N ASN A 2 15.65 9.59 9.19
CA ASN A 2 15.32 10.98 8.89
C ASN A 2 13.79 11.11 8.79
N ILE A 3 13.14 11.44 9.91
CA ILE A 3 11.67 11.43 10.03
C ILE A 3 11.00 12.36 9.01
N PRO A 4 11.42 13.63 8.83
CA PRO A 4 10.80 14.52 7.83
C PRO A 4 10.86 13.99 6.39
N ALA A 5 12.01 13.44 5.99
CA ALA A 5 12.16 12.87 4.64
C ALA A 5 11.26 11.63 4.44
N VAL A 6 11.19 10.76 5.45
CA VAL A 6 10.32 9.57 5.41
C VAL A 6 8.85 9.95 5.41
N GLU A 7 8.47 10.95 6.22
CA GLU A 7 7.10 11.44 6.27
C GLU A 7 6.63 11.98 4.92
N SER A 8 7.47 12.73 4.21
CA SER A 8 7.15 13.21 2.85
C SER A 8 6.82 12.05 1.89
N LEU A 9 7.61 10.98 1.91
CA LEU A 9 7.35 9.79 1.09
C LEU A 9 6.05 9.08 1.51
N ILE A 10 5.78 9.02 2.81
CA ILE A 10 4.55 8.43 3.35
C ILE A 10 3.31 9.23 2.95
N GLN A 11 3.40 10.56 2.88
CA GLN A 11 2.31 11.40 2.36
C GLN A 11 2.00 11.09 0.90
N THR A 12 3.02 10.86 0.07
CA THR A 12 2.84 10.41 -1.33
C THR A 12 2.14 9.06 -1.38
N ILE A 13 2.60 8.07 -0.60
CA ILE A 13 1.98 6.75 -0.53
C ILE A 13 0.53 6.85 -0.05
N ARG A 14 0.27 7.68 0.97
CA ARG A 14 -1.08 7.94 1.48
C ARG A 14 -1.99 8.43 0.35
N GLY A 15 -1.57 9.46 -0.37
CA GLY A 15 -2.31 10.01 -1.50
C GLY A 15 -2.70 8.93 -2.51
N SER A 16 -1.72 8.18 -3.00
CA SER A 16 -1.95 7.08 -3.96
C SER A 16 -2.83 5.96 -3.38
N SER A 17 -2.63 5.59 -2.12
CA SER A 17 -3.43 4.53 -1.47
C SER A 17 -4.90 4.93 -1.32
N THR A 18 -5.19 6.19 -1.03
CA THR A 18 -6.55 6.72 -0.94
C THR A 18 -7.26 6.64 -2.29
N THR A 19 -6.58 7.02 -3.39
CA THR A 19 -7.23 7.05 -4.72
C THR A 19 -7.60 5.66 -5.22
N ILE A 20 -6.88 4.62 -4.81
CA ILE A 20 -7.14 3.22 -5.21
C ILE A 20 -7.96 2.44 -4.18
N GLY A 21 -8.41 3.07 -3.09
CA GLY A 21 -9.21 2.44 -2.05
C GLY A 21 -8.44 1.47 -1.13
N SER A 22 -7.12 1.61 -1.03
CA SER A 22 -6.27 0.76 -0.18
C SER A 22 -6.27 1.22 1.28
N GLN A 23 -7.37 0.93 1.98
CA GLN A 23 -7.68 1.46 3.31
C GLN A 23 -6.60 1.16 4.36
N ASN A 24 -6.08 -0.07 4.44
CA ASN A 24 -5.07 -0.42 5.45
C ASN A 24 -3.73 0.31 5.24
N VAL A 25 -3.33 0.52 3.98
CA VAL A 25 -2.15 1.31 3.65
C VAL A 25 -2.38 2.76 4.03
N THR A 26 -3.56 3.32 3.74
CA THR A 26 -3.91 4.70 4.15
C THR A 26 -3.89 4.87 5.67
N LEU A 27 -4.44 3.90 6.42
CA LEU A 27 -4.48 3.92 7.88
C LEU A 27 -3.07 3.89 8.49
N THR A 28 -2.21 2.98 8.01
CA THR A 28 -0.82 2.87 8.51
C THR A 28 0.02 4.11 8.18
N CYS A 29 -0.22 4.77 7.03
CA CYS A 29 0.35 6.09 6.74
C CYS A 29 -0.07 7.14 7.79
N ASN A 30 -1.36 7.16 8.16
CA ASN A 30 -1.87 8.09 9.18
C ASN A 30 -1.27 7.81 10.57
N GLU A 31 -1.07 6.54 10.93
CA GLU A 31 -0.39 6.14 12.17
C GLU A 31 1.05 6.65 12.22
N PHE A 32 1.78 6.57 11.10
CA PHE A 32 3.13 7.12 11.03
C PHE A 32 3.15 8.63 11.26
N CYS A 33 2.28 9.39 10.58
CA CYS A 33 2.20 10.85 10.74
C CYS A 33 1.88 11.25 12.18
N ARG A 34 0.92 10.58 12.82
CA ARG A 34 0.60 10.80 14.24
C ARG A 34 1.78 10.49 15.15
N ALA A 35 2.58 9.47 14.84
CA ALA A 35 3.79 9.15 15.59
C ALA A 35 4.90 10.20 15.38
N SER A 36 5.02 10.72 14.14
CA SER A 36 5.95 11.80 13.76
C SER A 36 5.65 13.08 14.53
N GLU A 37 4.39 13.52 14.53
CA GLU A 37 3.90 14.69 15.28
C GLU A 37 4.22 14.59 16.78
N ARG A 38 4.10 13.38 17.36
CA ARG A 38 4.39 13.11 18.77
C ARG A 38 5.89 12.91 19.06
N LYS A 39 6.76 13.05 18.06
CA LYS A 39 8.21 12.76 18.14
C LYS A 39 8.50 11.34 18.66
N ASN A 40 7.58 10.40 18.42
CA ASN A 40 7.68 9.02 18.89
C ASN A 40 8.39 8.16 17.85
N ILE A 41 9.72 8.08 17.95
CA ILE A 41 10.57 7.33 16.99
C ILE A 41 10.20 5.84 16.95
N ALA A 42 9.94 5.23 18.11
CA ALA A 42 9.53 3.82 18.19
C ALA A 42 8.16 3.59 17.50
N GLY A 43 7.24 4.55 17.68
CA GLY A 43 5.96 4.58 16.98
C GLY A 43 6.11 4.71 15.46
N CYS A 44 6.98 5.61 14.99
CA CYS A 44 7.29 5.75 13.56
C CYS A 44 7.84 4.45 12.97
N HIS A 45 8.75 3.78 13.68
CA HIS A 45 9.31 2.52 13.22
C HIS A 45 8.26 1.40 13.18
N LYS A 46 7.41 1.31 14.20
CA LYS A 46 6.29 0.35 14.24
C LYS A 46 5.31 0.58 13.08
N ALA A 47 4.89 1.83 12.87
CA ALA A 47 3.99 2.19 11.78
C ALA A 47 4.61 1.91 10.41
N LEU A 48 5.91 2.16 10.23
CA LEU A 48 6.62 1.85 8.99
C LEU A 48 6.68 0.35 8.69
N LEU A 49 6.90 -0.49 9.70
CA LEU A 49 6.85 -1.94 9.57
C LEU A 49 5.44 -2.43 9.17
N GLN A 50 4.40 -1.85 9.77
CA GLN A 50 3.00 -2.16 9.41
C GLN A 50 2.69 -1.72 7.98
N LEU A 51 3.05 -0.48 7.61
CA LEU A 51 2.90 0.04 6.25
C LEU A 51 3.56 -0.88 5.22
N THR A 52 4.77 -1.36 5.52
CA THR A 52 5.49 -2.29 4.63
C THR A 52 4.69 -3.57 4.42
N ARG A 53 4.15 -4.17 5.50
CA ARG A 53 3.34 -5.39 5.41
C ARG A 53 2.07 -5.18 4.58
N GLU A 54 1.31 -4.13 4.87
CA GLU A 54 0.06 -3.83 4.17
C GLU A 54 0.32 -3.50 2.69
N PHE A 55 1.41 -2.80 2.39
CA PHE A 55 1.81 -2.52 1.02
C PHE A 55 2.09 -3.80 0.22
N TYR A 56 2.86 -4.75 0.79
CA TYR A 56 3.14 -6.02 0.12
C TYR A 56 1.87 -6.87 -0.03
N HIS A 57 1.00 -6.88 0.98
CA HIS A 57 -0.27 -7.59 0.91
C HIS A 57 -1.12 -7.10 -0.27
N VAL A 58 -1.32 -5.79 -0.38
CA VAL A 58 -2.09 -5.17 -1.48
C VAL A 58 -1.44 -5.43 -2.83
N LYS A 59 -0.10 -5.37 -2.90
CA LYS A 59 0.64 -5.69 -4.13
C LYS A 59 0.37 -7.12 -4.62
N ASP A 60 0.36 -8.09 -3.71
CA ASP A 60 0.14 -9.49 -4.06
C ASP A 60 -1.32 -9.75 -4.47
N VAL A 61 -2.28 -9.06 -3.85
CA VAL A 61 -3.68 -9.06 -4.29
C VAL A 61 -3.81 -8.51 -5.71
N PHE A 62 -3.21 -7.35 -6.02
CA PHE A 62 -3.28 -6.79 -7.37
C PHE A 62 -2.63 -7.68 -8.42
N LYS A 63 -1.47 -8.27 -8.11
CA LYS A 63 -0.85 -9.26 -8.99
C LYS A 63 -1.80 -10.41 -9.31
N LYS A 64 -2.54 -10.89 -8.30
CA LYS A 64 -3.48 -11.99 -8.48
C LYS A 64 -4.68 -11.58 -9.34
N ILE A 65 -5.22 -10.39 -9.11
CA ILE A 65 -6.32 -9.83 -9.93
C ILE A 65 -5.88 -9.75 -11.39
N ILE A 66 -4.72 -9.15 -11.67
CA ILE A 66 -4.18 -9.01 -13.04
C ILE A 66 -3.96 -10.40 -13.68
N GLU A 67 -3.42 -11.38 -12.94
CA GLU A 67 -3.24 -12.74 -13.43
C GLU A 67 -4.57 -13.39 -13.83
N ILE A 68 -5.62 -13.18 -13.03
CA ILE A 68 -6.96 -13.72 -13.30
C ILE A 68 -7.59 -13.00 -14.49
N GLU A 69 -7.50 -11.67 -14.57
CA GLU A 69 -8.00 -10.87 -15.70
C GLU A 69 -7.41 -11.37 -17.02
N HIS A 70 -6.09 -11.58 -17.08
CA HIS A 70 -5.43 -12.14 -18.26
C HIS A 70 -5.95 -13.53 -18.64
N LYS A 71 -6.19 -14.41 -17.65
CA LYS A 71 -6.75 -15.74 -17.89
C LYS A 71 -8.17 -15.66 -18.44
N ILE A 72 -9.02 -14.79 -17.88
CA ILE A 72 -10.39 -14.57 -18.35
C ILE A 72 -10.37 -14.12 -19.81
N ILE A 73 -9.56 -13.10 -20.14
CA ILE A 73 -9.43 -12.59 -21.51
C ILE A 73 -8.93 -13.69 -22.45
N TYR A 74 -7.91 -14.46 -22.05
CA TYR A 74 -7.39 -15.56 -22.83
C TYR A 74 -8.47 -16.60 -23.17
N PHE A 75 -9.25 -17.04 -22.19
CA PHE A 75 -10.31 -18.03 -22.41
C PHE A 75 -11.52 -17.47 -23.15
N ALA A 76 -11.86 -16.19 -22.95
CA ALA A 76 -13.00 -15.54 -23.62
C ALA A 76 -12.74 -15.26 -25.12
N THR A 77 -11.48 -15.00 -25.49
CA THR A 77 -11.08 -14.66 -26.87
C THR A 77 -10.59 -15.86 -27.68
N LYS A 78 -10.41 -17.02 -27.04
CA LYS A 78 -10.00 -18.23 -27.74
C LYS A 78 -11.18 -18.77 -28.57
N PRO A 79 -11.02 -18.98 -29.89
CA PRO A 79 -12.06 -19.61 -30.69
C PRO A 79 -12.37 -20.99 -30.10
N HIS A 80 -13.66 -21.27 -29.90
CA HIS A 80 -14.09 -22.63 -29.60
C HIS A 80 -13.84 -23.44 -30.87
N ALA A 81 -12.86 -24.34 -30.81
CA ALA A 81 -12.62 -25.34 -31.85
C ALA A 81 -13.70 -26.42 -31.77
#